data_AF-A0AB72ZN74-F1
#
_entry.id   AF-A0AB72ZN74-F1
#
_cell.length_a   1.000
_cell.length_b   1.000
_cell.length_c   1.000
_cell.angle_alpha   90.00
_cell.angle_beta   90.00
_cell.angle_gamma   90.00
#
_symmetry.space_group_name_H-M   'P 1'
#
loop_
_entity.id
_entity.type
_entity.pdbx_description
1 polymer ?
#
loop_
_entity_poly.entity_id
_entity_poly.type
_entity_poly.pdbx_seq_one_letter_code
_entity_poly.pdbx_strand_id
1 'polypeptide(L)' 'MRCGIFYSPLRPAVCASLQAMREMCHHTREEALVYLIALEAVTAP' A
#
# COMPACT_ATOMS: atom_id res chain seq x y z
N MET A 1 -6.17 6.50 -8.29
CA MET A 1 -5.48 6.65 -6.98
C MET A 1 -6.39 7.44 -6.04
N ARG A 2 -6.57 6.97 -4.79
CA ARG A 2 -7.53 7.54 -3.82
C ARG A 2 -6.94 8.56 -2.84
N CYS A 3 -5.61 8.70 -2.81
CA CYS A 3 -4.94 9.64 -1.91
C CYS A 3 -5.00 11.07 -2.47
N GLY A 4 -5.71 11.98 -1.79
CA GLY A 4 -5.92 13.37 -2.23
C GLY A 4 -4.65 14.23 -2.27
N ILE A 5 -3.59 13.81 -1.59
CA ILE A 5 -2.29 14.51 -1.56
C ILE A 5 -1.23 13.85 -2.45
N PHE A 6 -1.60 12.90 -3.32
CA PHE A 6 -0.60 12.07 -4.02
C PHE A 6 0.44 12.87 -4.81
N TYR A 7 0.01 13.95 -5.47
CA TYR A 7 0.87 14.89 -6.20
C TYR A 7 1.12 16.20 -5.44
N SER A 8 0.63 16.32 -4.21
CA SER A 8 0.83 17.50 -3.39
C SER A 8 2.25 17.52 -2.84
N PRO A 9 2.92 18.68 -2.78
CA PRO A 9 4.19 18.81 -2.06
C PRO A 9 4.05 18.53 -0.55
N LEU A 10 2.82 18.52 -0.02
CA LEU A 10 2.53 18.14 1.37
C LEU A 10 2.57 16.62 1.61
N ARG A 11 2.74 15.80 0.57
CA ARG A 11 2.86 14.35 0.74
C ARG A 11 4.08 14.03 1.62
N PRO A 12 3.90 13.35 2.77
CA PRO A 12 5.04 12.97 3.61
C PRO A 12 6.06 12.14 2.83
N ALA A 13 7.36 12.40 3.07
CA ALA A 13 8.45 11.70 2.40
C ALA A 13 8.35 10.16 2.54
N VAL A 14 7.86 9.68 3.70
CA VAL A 14 7.66 8.26 3.97
C VAL A 14 6.69 7.58 2.98
N CYS A 15 5.67 8.32 2.51
CA CYS A 15 4.70 7.78 1.56
C CYS A 15 5.30 7.57 0.17
N ALA A 16 6.42 8.23 -0.16
CA ALA A 16 7.17 8.01 -1.40
C ALA A 16 8.30 6.98 -1.20
N SER A 17 8.84 6.89 0.02
CA SER A 17 9.90 5.91 0.34
C SER A 17 9.38 4.49 0.52
N LEU A 18 8.09 4.31 0.84
CA LEU A 18 7.48 2.98 0.92
C LEU A 18 7.40 2.38 -0.49
N GLN A 19 8.27 1.40 -0.74
CA GLN A 19 8.28 0.61 -1.96
C GLN A 19 7.58 -0.73 -1.72
N ALA A 20 6.91 -1.24 -2.75
CA ALA A 20 6.29 -2.56 -2.68
C ALA A 20 7.40 -3.63 -2.63
N MET A 21 7.42 -4.44 -1.57
CA MET A 21 8.39 -5.52 -1.40
C MET A 21 7.82 -6.86 -1.82
N ARG A 22 8.69 -7.83 -2.13
CA ARG A 22 8.28 -9.18 -2.59
C ARG A 22 7.35 -9.88 -1.59
N GLU A 23 7.54 -9.63 -0.31
CA GLU A 23 6.68 -10.17 0.76
C GLU A 23 5.25 -9.61 0.72
N MET A 24 5.07 -8.37 0.23
CA MET A 24 3.74 -7.76 0.07
C MET A 24 3.09 -8.11 -1.28
N CYS A 25 3.91 -8.21 -2.34
CA CYS A 25 3.43 -8.47 -3.70
C CYS A 25 3.22 -9.95 -4.01
N HIS A 26 3.84 -10.85 -3.23
CA HIS A 26 3.87 -12.29 -3.49
C HIS A 26 4.25 -12.63 -4.95
N HIS A 27 3.73 -13.71 -5.53
CA HIS A 27 4.06 -14.17 -6.88
C HIS A 27 3.01 -13.80 -7.92
N THR A 28 1.76 -13.57 -7.50
CA THR A 28 0.64 -13.22 -8.39
C THR A 28 -0.13 -12.00 -7.89
N ARG A 29 -0.86 -11.35 -8.80
CA ARG A 29 -1.72 -10.22 -8.46
C ARG A 29 -2.81 -10.64 -7.46
N GLU A 30 -3.35 -11.83 -7.63
CA GLU A 30 -4.39 -12.40 -6.78
C GLU A 30 -3.88 -12.61 -5.35
N GLU A 31 -2.68 -13.16 -5.19
CA GLU A 31 -2.02 -13.31 -3.88
C GLU A 31 -1.79 -11.95 -3.20
N ALA A 32 -1.27 -10.96 -3.95
CA ALA A 32 -1.07 -9.60 -3.43
C ALA A 32 -2.37 -8.98 -2.92
N LEU A 33 -3.47 -9.14 -3.67
CA LEU A 33 -4.77 -8.59 -3.29
C LEU A 33 -5.33 -9.28 -2.04
N VAL A 34 -5.20 -10.61 -1.92
CA VAL A 34 -5.61 -11.35 -0.72
C VAL A 34 -4.86 -10.84 0.51
N TYR A 35 -3.54 -10.65 0.39
CA TYR A 35 -2.71 -10.13 1.47
C TYR A 35 -3.11 -8.70 1.88
N LEU A 36 -3.33 -7.80 0.91
CA LEU A 36 -3.77 -6.43 1.17
C LEU A 36 -5.13 -6.38 1.88
N ILE A 37 -6.09 -7.21 1.48
CA ILE A 37 -7.40 -7.30 2.14
C ILE A 37 -7.25 -7.75 3.60
N ALA A 38 -6.39 -8.75 3.86
CA ALA A 38 -6.11 -9.21 5.21
C ALA A 38 -5.46 -8.12 6.07
N LEU A 39 -4.49 -7.39 5.51
CA LEU A 39 -3.86 -6.24 6.17
C LEU A 39 -4.85 -5.13 6.51
N GLU A 40 -5.71 -4.75 5.56
CA GLU A 40 -6.73 -3.73 5.80
C GLU A 40 -7.68 -4.15 6.93
N ALA A 41 -8.06 -5.42 7.02
CA ALA A 41 -8.91 -5.92 8.09
C ALA A 41 -8.26 -5.84 9.48
N VAL A 42 -6.96 -6.11 9.59
CA VAL A 42 -6.24 -6.07 10.90
C VAL A 42 -5.73 -4.69 11.29
N THR A 43 -5.66 -3.75 10.35
CA THR A 43 -5.22 -2.36 10.60
C THR A 43 -6.36 -1.34 10.57
N ALA A 44 -7.60 -1.81 10.36
CA ALA A 44 -8.78 -0.97 10.49
C ALA A 44 -8.89 -0.44 11.94
N PRO A 45 -9.07 0.88 12.13
CA PRO A 45 -9.25 1.48 13.45
C PRO A 45 -10.62 1.17 14.08
#